data_AF-A0A534LGJ4-F1
#
_entry.id   AF-A0A534LGJ4-F1
#
_cell.length_a   1.000
_cell.length_b   1.000
_cell.length_c   1.000
_cell.angle_alpha   90.00
_cell.angle_beta   90.00
_cell.angle_gamma   90.00
#
_symmetry.space_group_name_H-M   'P 1'
#
loop_
_entity.id
_entity.type
_entity.pdbx_description
1 polymer ?
#
loop_
_entity_poly.entity_id
_entity_poly.type
_entity_poly.pdbx_seq_one_letter_code
_entity_poly.pdbx_strand_id
1 'polypeptide(L)'
;NGPLKKDLKEVGQDIKVMGVRHDDAMRLTIAAAFVDKYVPDKDHYRSVIEELRERLLDNAVKFTDRTVKVDINTGDNYDSGIFYLTVTGLSWENGDDGSVGRGNRVSGLITPYRPMSMEAAAGKNPVTHVGKLYNLLSFDIADRLVREHEGQVKEVWVRIVSQIGNPIDEPQAATAQIIPEKGTHLSSLQRDAEALIDEELEKIYKMTERIVDGKVHCF
;
A
#
# COMPACT_ATOMS: atom_id res chain seq x y z
N ASN A 1 -13.26 0.20 -0.66
CA ASN A 1 -14.10 -0.72 -1.47
C ASN A 1 -14.59 -0.20 -2.81
N GLY A 2 -14.65 1.12 -3.06
CA GLY A 2 -14.80 1.66 -4.42
C GLY A 2 -15.88 0.96 -5.27
N PRO A 3 -15.54 0.46 -6.48
CA PRO A 3 -16.48 -0.26 -7.36
C PRO A 3 -17.16 -1.49 -6.73
N LEU A 4 -16.47 -2.24 -5.84
CA LEU A 4 -17.00 -3.47 -5.25
C LEU A 4 -18.33 -3.24 -4.51
N LYS A 5 -18.48 -2.08 -3.84
CA LYS A 5 -19.73 -1.76 -3.13
C LYS A 5 -20.95 -1.57 -4.03
N LYS A 6 -20.75 -1.35 -5.34
CA LYS A 6 -21.88 -1.26 -6.27
C LYS A 6 -22.57 -2.61 -6.42
N ASP A 7 -21.77 -3.67 -6.40
CA ASP A 7 -22.21 -5.03 -6.68
C ASP A 7 -22.35 -5.88 -5.41
N LEU A 8 -21.63 -5.53 -4.33
CA LEU A 8 -21.63 -6.24 -3.04
C LEU A 8 -21.74 -5.23 -1.89
N LYS A 9 -22.97 -4.83 -1.58
CA LYS A 9 -23.29 -3.72 -0.64
C LYS A 9 -23.05 -4.11 0.82
N GLU A 10 -23.14 -5.41 1.09
CA GLU A 10 -22.89 -6.08 2.35
C GLU A 10 -21.47 -5.80 2.86
N VAL A 11 -20.48 -5.70 1.97
CA VAL A 11 -19.08 -5.52 2.38
C VAL A 11 -18.81 -4.06 2.77
N GLY A 12 -18.57 -3.84 4.06
CA GLY A 12 -18.20 -2.58 4.72
C GLY A 12 -16.83 -2.06 4.33
N GLN A 13 -16.54 -0.79 4.63
CA GLN A 13 -15.31 -0.11 4.22
C GLN A 13 -14.07 -0.56 4.99
N ASP A 14 -14.26 -1.12 6.18
CA ASP A 14 -13.17 -1.64 7.00
C ASP A 14 -12.75 -3.03 6.50
N ILE A 15 -11.65 -3.02 5.74
CA ILE A 15 -11.02 -4.21 5.19
C ILE A 15 -9.54 -4.19 5.55
N LYS A 16 -9.09 -5.30 6.12
CA LYS A 16 -7.68 -5.61 6.31
C LYS A 16 -7.30 -6.83 5.47
N VAL A 17 -6.31 -6.65 4.60
CA VAL A 17 -5.76 -7.74 3.78
C VAL A 17 -4.35 -8.05 4.27
N MET A 18 -4.10 -9.31 4.61
CA MET A 18 -2.78 -9.82 4.92
C MET A 18 -2.38 -10.85 3.87
N GLY A 19 -1.19 -10.69 3.28
CA GLY A 19 -0.63 -11.64 2.33
C GLY A 19 0.65 -12.25 2.87
N VAL A 20 0.71 -13.58 2.90
CA VAL A 20 1.94 -14.34 3.20
C VAL A 20 2.24 -15.24 2.02
N ARG A 21 3.50 -15.29 1.59
CA ARG A 21 3.96 -16.16 0.51
C ARG A 21 5.05 -17.08 1.02
N HIS A 22 4.88 -18.37 0.79
CA HIS A 22 5.88 -19.40 0.94
C HIS A 22 6.17 -19.98 -0.43
N ASP A 23 7.33 -19.67 -0.99
CA ASP A 23 7.71 -20.03 -2.36
C ASP A 23 6.63 -19.63 -3.38
N ASP A 24 5.95 -20.61 -3.98
CA ASP A 24 4.89 -20.45 -4.97
C ASP A 24 3.47 -20.62 -4.42
N ALA A 25 3.32 -20.71 -3.10
CA ALA A 25 2.04 -20.72 -2.40
C ALA A 25 1.82 -19.37 -1.69
N MET A 26 0.73 -18.69 -2.04
CA MET A 26 0.29 -17.43 -1.45
C MET A 26 -0.98 -17.68 -0.63
N ARG A 27 -1.02 -17.11 0.57
CA ARG A 27 -2.19 -17.10 1.44
C ARG A 27 -2.60 -15.65 1.68
N LEU A 28 -3.82 -15.32 1.27
CA LEU A 28 -4.47 -14.05 1.54
C LEU A 28 -5.48 -14.26 2.66
N THR A 29 -5.31 -13.56 3.78
CA THR A 29 -6.27 -13.52 4.87
C THR A 29 -6.94 -12.14 4.88
N ILE A 30 -8.25 -12.11 4.71
CA ILE A 30 -9.05 -10.89 4.63
C ILE A 30 -9.96 -10.84 5.86
N ALA A 31 -9.86 -9.77 6.63
CA ALA A 31 -10.90 -9.37 7.57
C ALA A 31 -11.72 -8.26 6.90
N ALA A 32 -13.00 -8.50 6.66
CA ALA A 32 -13.90 -7.56 6.02
C ALA A 32 -15.17 -7.43 6.88
N ALA A 33 -15.40 -6.23 7.39
CA ALA A 33 -16.63 -5.92 8.12
C ALA A 33 -17.83 -6.03 7.17
N PHE A 34 -18.92 -6.63 7.62
CA PHE A 34 -20.18 -6.67 6.86
C PHE A 34 -21.20 -5.71 7.47
N VAL A 35 -22.03 -5.09 6.63
CA VAL A 35 -23.07 -4.14 7.05
C VAL A 35 -24.39 -4.89 7.25
N ASP A 36 -24.84 -4.97 8.50
CA ASP A 36 -25.92 -5.83 8.98
C ASP A 36 -27.26 -5.65 8.23
N LYS A 37 -27.64 -4.41 7.89
CA LYS A 37 -28.91 -4.11 7.22
C LYS A 37 -29.02 -4.71 5.82
N TYR A 38 -27.91 -5.14 5.23
CA TYR A 38 -27.86 -5.82 3.93
C TYR A 38 -27.69 -7.34 4.08
N VAL A 39 -27.60 -7.86 5.30
CA VAL A 39 -27.42 -9.28 5.61
C VAL A 39 -28.65 -9.79 6.36
N PRO A 40 -29.67 -10.32 5.67
CA PRO A 40 -30.94 -10.71 6.30
C PRO A 40 -30.80 -11.90 7.25
N ASP A 41 -29.85 -12.80 6.99
CA ASP A 41 -29.64 -14.02 7.77
C ASP A 41 -28.21 -14.57 7.65
N LYS A 42 -27.95 -15.65 8.40
CA LYS A 42 -26.63 -16.30 8.49
C LYS A 42 -26.20 -16.98 7.19
N ASP A 43 -27.16 -17.47 6.40
CA ASP A 43 -26.84 -18.17 5.15
C ASP A 43 -26.49 -17.16 4.05
N HIS A 44 -27.16 -16.00 4.02
CA HIS A 44 -26.76 -14.88 3.17
C HIS A 44 -25.37 -14.35 3.50
N TYR A 45 -25.02 -14.24 4.79
CA TYR A 45 -23.66 -13.87 5.19
C TYR A 45 -22.63 -14.81 4.57
N ARG A 46 -22.85 -16.13 4.69
CA ARG A 46 -21.95 -17.16 4.17
C ARG A 46 -21.87 -17.11 2.64
N SER A 47 -22.99 -16.93 1.94
CA SER A 47 -22.97 -16.85 0.48
C SER A 47 -22.17 -15.65 -0.02
N VAL A 48 -22.27 -14.51 0.67
CA VAL A 48 -21.48 -13.31 0.32
C VAL A 48 -20.00 -13.50 0.62
N ILE A 49 -19.64 -14.24 1.67
CA ILE A 49 -18.24 -14.66 1.92
C ILE A 49 -17.70 -15.52 0.77
N GLU A 50 -18.47 -16.51 0.30
CA GLU A 50 -18.09 -17.34 -0.85
C GLU A 50 -17.96 -16.51 -2.13
N GLU A 51 -18.92 -15.65 -2.43
CA GLU A 51 -18.86 -14.77 -3.60
C GLU A 51 -17.64 -13.83 -3.55
N LEU A 52 -17.34 -13.24 -2.38
CA LEU A 52 -16.16 -12.40 -2.21
C LEU A 52 -14.87 -13.21 -2.43
N ARG A 53 -14.82 -14.47 -1.97
CA ARG A 53 -13.67 -15.36 -2.17
C ARG A 53 -13.45 -15.67 -3.64
N GLU A 54 -14.50 -16.04 -4.38
CA GLU A 54 -14.42 -16.32 -5.81
C GLU A 54 -13.94 -15.09 -6.59
N ARG A 55 -14.52 -13.91 -6.33
CA ARG A 55 -14.09 -12.65 -6.96
C ARG A 55 -12.62 -12.32 -6.67
N LEU A 56 -12.14 -12.61 -5.47
CA LEU A 56 -10.73 -12.39 -5.10
C LEU A 56 -9.80 -13.37 -5.83
N LEU A 57 -10.19 -14.64 -5.94
CA LEU A 57 -9.42 -15.65 -6.69
C LEU A 57 -9.38 -15.33 -8.18
N ASP A 58 -10.51 -14.97 -8.79
CA ASP A 58 -10.61 -14.54 -10.19
C ASP A 58 -9.82 -13.26 -10.47
N ASN A 59 -9.70 -12.39 -9.47
CA ASN A 59 -8.84 -11.22 -9.60
C ASN A 59 -7.36 -11.58 -9.47
N ALA A 60 -7.01 -12.52 -8.57
CA ALA A 60 -5.62 -12.89 -8.30
C ALA A 60 -4.90 -13.49 -9.51
N VAL A 61 -5.60 -14.27 -10.35
CA VAL A 61 -5.02 -14.89 -11.57
C VAL A 61 -4.51 -13.85 -12.59
N LYS A 62 -4.95 -12.59 -12.50
CA LYS A 62 -4.45 -11.49 -13.35
C LYS A 62 -3.05 -11.01 -12.95
N PHE A 63 -2.60 -11.35 -11.73
CA PHE A 63 -1.37 -10.82 -11.14
C PHE A 63 -0.30 -11.89 -10.89
N THR A 64 -0.66 -13.17 -10.90
CA THR A 64 0.28 -14.25 -10.58
C THR A 64 -0.25 -15.60 -11.04
N ASP A 65 0.66 -16.47 -11.51
CA ASP A 65 0.38 -17.88 -11.83
C ASP A 65 0.58 -18.81 -10.61
N ARG A 66 0.92 -18.24 -9.45
CA ARG A 66 1.12 -18.97 -8.19
C ARG A 66 -0.18 -19.52 -7.63
N THR A 67 -0.06 -20.52 -6.77
CA THR A 67 -1.21 -21.03 -6.01
C THR A 67 -1.65 -19.98 -5.00
N VAL A 68 -2.89 -19.50 -5.09
CA VAL A 68 -3.46 -18.52 -4.16
C VAL A 68 -4.58 -19.17 -3.35
N LYS A 69 -4.47 -19.10 -2.02
CA LYS A 69 -5.54 -19.44 -1.08
C LYS A 69 -6.09 -18.17 -0.45
N VAL A 70 -7.42 -18.07 -0.38
CA VAL A 70 -8.13 -16.92 0.20
C VAL A 70 -8.95 -17.38 1.41
N ASP A 71 -8.61 -16.86 2.57
CA ASP A 71 -9.35 -17.05 3.81
C ASP A 71 -10.00 -15.71 4.21
N ILE A 72 -11.30 -15.70 4.50
CA ILE A 72 -12.07 -14.49 4.80
C ILE A 72 -12.71 -14.66 6.17
N ASN A 73 -12.63 -13.63 7.01
CA ASN A 73 -13.23 -13.55 8.34
C ASN A 73 -12.97 -14.80 9.19
N THR A 74 -11.71 -15.21 9.26
CA THR A 74 -11.27 -16.42 9.98
C THR A 74 -11.53 -16.40 11.49
N GLY A 75 -11.99 -15.26 12.03
CA GLY A 75 -12.43 -15.13 13.43
C GLY A 75 -13.90 -15.50 13.64
N ASP A 76 -14.67 -15.75 12.58
CA ASP A 76 -16.06 -16.19 12.68
C ASP A 76 -16.15 -17.56 13.37
N ASN A 77 -17.26 -17.79 14.08
CA ASN A 77 -17.64 -19.09 14.62
C ASN A 77 -19.14 -19.29 14.39
N TYR A 78 -19.46 -19.99 13.31
CA TYR A 78 -20.82 -20.20 12.84
C TYR A 78 -21.70 -21.01 13.81
N ASP A 79 -21.12 -21.98 14.51
CA ASP A 79 -21.85 -22.80 15.50
C ASP A 79 -22.26 -21.96 16.72
N SER A 80 -21.40 -21.02 17.10
CA SER A 80 -21.65 -20.07 18.20
C SER A 80 -22.38 -18.81 17.75
N GLY A 81 -22.71 -18.69 16.46
CA GLY A 81 -23.37 -17.51 15.91
C GLY A 81 -22.52 -16.24 15.91
N ILE A 82 -21.20 -16.37 15.88
CA ILE A 82 -20.24 -15.27 15.84
C ILE A 82 -19.92 -14.97 14.37
N PHE A 83 -20.26 -13.75 13.93
CA PHE A 83 -20.04 -13.24 12.58
C PHE A 83 -19.46 -11.83 12.66
N TYR A 84 -18.59 -11.47 11.73
CA TYR A 84 -18.09 -10.10 11.64
C TYR A 84 -19.12 -9.13 11.00
N LEU A 85 -20.18 -8.83 11.75
CA LEU A 85 -21.23 -7.87 11.40
C LEU A 85 -21.02 -6.53 12.10
N THR A 86 -21.39 -5.46 11.41
CA THR A 86 -21.31 -4.06 11.85
C THR A 86 -22.52 -3.29 11.32
N VAL A 87 -22.92 -2.21 11.98
CA VAL A 87 -23.99 -1.29 11.55
C VAL A 87 -23.46 -0.31 10.50
N THR A 88 -22.23 0.20 10.69
CA THR A 88 -21.63 1.26 9.87
C THR A 88 -20.72 0.74 8.77
N GLY A 89 -20.30 -0.53 8.84
CA GLY A 89 -19.26 -1.09 7.96
C GLY A 89 -17.84 -0.82 8.43
N LEU A 90 -17.66 -0.42 9.69
CA LEU A 90 -16.39 -0.05 10.30
C LEU A 90 -16.30 -0.60 11.75
N SER A 91 -15.20 -1.24 12.13
CA SER A 91 -15.02 -1.88 13.45
C SER A 91 -15.01 -0.95 14.65
N TRP A 92 -14.57 0.30 14.47
CA TRP A 92 -14.50 1.32 15.52
C TRP A 92 -15.83 1.57 16.25
N GLU A 93 -16.97 1.21 15.65
CA GLU A 93 -18.27 1.30 16.30
C GLU A 93 -18.39 0.37 17.53
N ASN A 94 -17.54 -0.66 17.61
CA ASN A 94 -17.52 -1.66 18.67
C ASN A 94 -16.20 -1.64 19.47
N GLY A 95 -15.56 -0.48 19.57
CA GLY A 95 -14.44 -0.24 20.50
C GLY A 95 -13.03 -0.40 19.92
N ASP A 96 -12.89 -0.61 18.60
CA ASP A 96 -11.58 -0.55 17.94
C ASP A 96 -11.11 0.91 17.77
N ASP A 97 -9.85 1.18 18.13
CA ASP A 97 -9.24 2.51 18.06
C ASP A 97 -8.26 2.66 16.89
N GLY A 98 -8.14 3.89 16.37
CA GLY A 98 -7.21 4.25 15.31
C GLY A 98 -6.33 5.46 15.66
N SER A 99 -5.08 5.46 15.18
CA SER A 99 -4.19 6.63 15.29
C SER A 99 -3.28 6.79 14.07
N VAL A 100 -2.87 8.03 13.80
CA VAL A 100 -2.03 8.41 12.66
C VAL A 100 -0.69 7.65 12.71
N GLY A 101 -0.23 7.15 11.55
CA GLY A 101 1.08 6.49 11.43
C GLY A 101 1.11 5.02 11.83
N ARG A 102 -0.04 4.43 12.22
CA ARG A 102 -0.14 3.01 12.65
C ARG A 102 -0.55 2.03 11.55
N GLY A 103 -0.78 2.51 10.32
CA GLY A 103 -1.20 1.70 9.18
C GLY A 103 -0.15 1.65 8.07
N ASN A 104 -0.64 1.72 6.83
CA ASN A 104 0.17 1.69 5.61
C ASN A 104 1.24 2.79 5.56
N ARG A 105 2.28 2.55 4.77
CA ARG A 105 3.23 3.57 4.35
C ARG A 105 2.68 4.32 3.13
N VAL A 106 3.42 5.32 2.62
CA VAL A 106 3.02 6.06 1.42
C VAL A 106 2.83 5.19 0.16
N SER A 107 3.37 3.97 0.17
CA SER A 107 3.13 2.95 -0.87
C SER A 107 1.74 2.31 -0.84
N GLY A 108 0.94 2.59 0.19
CA GLY A 108 -0.31 1.87 0.42
C GLY A 108 -0.16 0.52 1.12
N LEU A 109 1.06 0.12 1.52
CA LEU A 109 1.33 -1.20 2.07
C LEU A 109 2.18 -1.17 3.35
N ILE A 110 2.09 -2.24 4.14
CA ILE A 110 3.04 -2.59 5.20
C ILE A 110 3.87 -3.78 4.70
N THR A 111 5.17 -3.59 4.53
CA THR A 111 6.05 -4.57 3.85
C THR A 111 7.26 -4.91 4.72
N PRO A 112 7.14 -5.87 5.67
CA PRO A 112 8.22 -6.18 6.61
C PRO A 112 9.51 -6.70 5.94
N TYR A 113 9.43 -7.16 4.70
CA TYR A 113 10.57 -7.59 3.88
C TYR A 113 11.18 -6.47 3.01
N ARG A 114 10.70 -5.22 3.16
CA ARG A 114 11.24 -4.04 2.46
C ARG A 114 11.65 -2.99 3.51
N PRO A 115 12.65 -2.14 3.21
CA PRO A 115 12.93 -0.96 4.02
C PRO A 115 11.70 -0.05 4.08
N MET A 116 11.40 0.48 5.27
CA MET A 116 10.30 1.42 5.47
C MET A 116 10.73 2.57 6.37
N SER A 117 10.19 3.76 6.10
CA SER A 117 10.27 4.88 7.03
C SER A 117 9.23 4.73 8.14
N MET A 118 9.62 5.08 9.37
CA MET A 118 8.71 5.17 10.51
C MET A 118 7.92 6.48 10.53
N GLU A 119 8.30 7.48 9.73
CA GLU A 119 7.58 8.75 9.66
C GLU A 119 6.16 8.57 9.12
N ALA A 120 5.20 9.19 9.82
CA ALA A 120 3.84 9.30 9.32
C ALA A 120 3.75 10.48 8.33
N ALA A 121 3.31 10.20 7.10
CA ALA A 121 3.12 11.24 6.08
C ALA A 121 1.78 11.99 6.23
N ALA A 122 0.73 11.30 6.67
CA ALA A 122 -0.59 11.88 6.85
C ALA A 122 -0.59 12.98 7.93
N GLY A 123 -1.29 14.09 7.66
CA GLY A 123 -1.42 15.23 8.57
C GLY A 123 -0.20 16.16 8.67
N LYS A 124 0.97 15.77 8.14
CA LYS A 124 2.17 16.63 8.14
C LYS A 124 2.09 17.72 7.06
N ASN A 125 2.72 18.87 7.34
CA ASN A 125 2.79 20.03 6.45
C ASN A 125 3.41 19.64 5.08
N PRO A 126 2.72 19.86 3.95
CA PRO A 126 3.22 19.50 2.62
C PRO A 126 4.30 20.43 2.06
N VAL A 127 4.68 21.50 2.77
CA VAL A 127 5.68 22.48 2.29
C VAL A 127 7.06 22.21 2.89
N THR A 128 7.13 21.95 4.20
CA THR A 128 8.41 21.94 4.93
C THR A 128 8.72 20.62 5.62
N HIS A 129 7.75 19.72 5.78
CA HIS A 129 7.97 18.49 6.53
C HIS A 129 8.65 17.43 5.65
N VAL A 130 9.98 17.39 5.71
CA VAL A 130 10.84 16.45 4.97
C VAL A 130 10.42 14.98 5.12
N GLY A 131 10.00 14.54 6.31
CA GLY A 131 9.52 13.16 6.49
C GLY A 131 8.32 12.79 5.61
N LYS A 132 7.48 13.76 5.21
CA LYS A 132 6.39 13.54 4.26
C LYS A 132 6.94 13.61 2.84
N LEU A 133 7.61 14.71 2.52
CA LEU A 133 8.08 15.01 1.18
C LEU A 133 9.06 13.96 0.64
N TYR A 134 10.04 13.54 1.45
CA TYR A 134 11.02 12.55 1.04
C TYR A 134 10.47 11.15 0.93
N ASN A 135 9.48 10.77 1.75
CA ASN A 135 8.80 9.50 1.56
C ASN A 135 8.09 9.48 0.20
N LEU A 136 7.35 10.54 -0.15
CA LEU A 136 6.67 10.64 -1.45
C LEU A 136 7.66 10.68 -2.62
N LEU A 137 8.67 11.55 -2.54
CA LEU A 137 9.68 11.72 -3.58
C LEU A 137 10.48 10.43 -3.81
N SER A 138 10.83 9.70 -2.74
CA SER A 138 11.56 8.43 -2.89
C SER A 138 10.78 7.39 -3.68
N PHE A 139 9.45 7.35 -3.57
CA PHE A 139 8.61 6.46 -4.36
C PHE A 139 8.49 6.93 -5.81
N ASP A 140 8.36 8.23 -6.05
CA ASP A 140 8.33 8.77 -7.43
C ASP A 140 9.64 8.50 -8.18
N ILE A 141 10.79 8.73 -7.53
CA ILE A 141 12.11 8.43 -8.11
C ILE A 141 12.23 6.93 -8.41
N ALA A 142 11.84 6.07 -7.45
CA ALA A 142 11.90 4.62 -7.63
C ALA A 142 11.02 4.14 -8.80
N ASP A 143 9.79 4.64 -8.89
CA ASP A 143 8.86 4.32 -9.98
C ASP A 143 9.40 4.78 -11.34
N ARG A 144 9.85 6.04 -11.42
CA ARG A 144 10.43 6.60 -12.65
C ARG A 144 11.65 5.81 -13.10
N LEU A 145 12.58 5.48 -12.19
CA LEU A 145 13.78 4.72 -12.52
C LEU A 145 13.43 3.34 -13.12
N VAL A 146 12.46 2.63 -12.55
CA VAL A 146 12.02 1.33 -13.07
C VAL A 146 11.36 1.48 -14.45
N ARG A 147 10.54 2.52 -14.64
CA ARG A 147 9.82 2.75 -15.91
C ARG A 147 10.74 3.21 -17.03
N GLU A 148 11.70 4.08 -16.75
CA GLU A 148 12.65 4.60 -17.74
C GLU A 148 13.73 3.55 -18.12
N HIS A 149 13.95 2.55 -17.26
CA HIS A 149 14.88 1.45 -17.48
C HIS A 149 14.18 0.07 -17.46
N GLU A 150 13.04 -0.02 -18.15
CA GLU A 150 12.24 -1.25 -18.21
C GLU A 150 13.08 -2.45 -18.66
N GLY A 151 12.99 -3.56 -17.91
CA GLY A 151 13.76 -4.78 -18.16
C GLY A 151 15.24 -4.72 -17.72
N GLN A 152 15.69 -3.60 -17.14
CA GLN A 152 17.06 -3.45 -16.66
C GLN A 152 17.17 -3.37 -15.13
N VAL A 153 16.12 -2.89 -14.46
CA VAL A 153 16.06 -2.76 -12.99
C VAL A 153 15.13 -3.82 -12.42
N LYS A 154 15.68 -4.71 -11.59
CA LYS A 154 14.90 -5.75 -10.90
C LYS A 154 14.26 -5.21 -9.62
N GLU A 155 15.05 -4.51 -8.80
CA GLU A 155 14.57 -3.83 -7.59
C GLU A 155 15.32 -2.52 -7.40
N VAL A 156 14.65 -1.51 -6.83
CA VAL A 156 15.29 -0.27 -6.40
C VAL A 156 14.71 0.18 -5.06
N TRP A 157 15.58 0.70 -4.20
CA TRP A 157 15.20 1.42 -2.98
C TRP A 157 15.87 2.77 -2.95
N VAL A 158 15.06 3.82 -2.84
CA VAL A 158 15.54 5.19 -2.70
C VAL A 158 15.43 5.62 -1.24
N ARG A 159 16.49 6.20 -0.70
CA ARG A 159 16.53 6.76 0.67
C ARG A 159 17.04 8.18 0.61
N ILE A 160 16.33 9.09 1.27
CA ILE A 160 16.71 10.50 1.34
C ILE A 160 16.72 10.91 2.81
N VAL A 161 17.82 11.49 3.26
CA VAL A 161 18.05 11.90 4.65
C VAL A 161 18.24 13.40 4.69
N SER A 162 17.36 14.10 5.40
CA SER A 162 17.45 15.55 5.60
C SER A 162 18.43 15.88 6.72
N GLN A 163 18.94 17.11 6.70
CA GLN A 163 19.53 17.75 7.87
C GLN A 163 18.68 18.95 8.27
N ILE A 164 18.34 19.06 9.56
CA ILE A 164 17.53 20.18 10.06
C ILE A 164 18.27 21.49 9.79
N GLY A 165 17.56 22.46 9.19
CA GLY A 165 18.10 23.77 8.84
C GLY A 165 18.58 23.92 7.41
N ASN A 166 18.69 22.82 6.65
CA ASN A 166 19.01 22.88 5.22
C ASN A 166 17.75 22.99 4.35
N PRO A 167 17.87 23.54 3.12
CA PRO A 167 16.82 23.47 2.12
C PRO A 167 16.36 22.03 1.87
N ILE A 168 15.08 21.85 1.54
CA ILE A 168 14.51 20.50 1.35
C ILE A 168 14.99 19.83 0.07
N ASP A 169 15.50 20.59 -0.90
CA ASP A 169 16.16 20.12 -2.12
C ASP A 169 17.64 19.80 -1.93
N GLU A 170 18.21 20.09 -0.75
CA GLU A 170 19.62 19.79 -0.41
C GLU A 170 19.71 18.77 0.75
N PRO A 171 19.37 17.49 0.51
CA PRO A 171 19.46 16.46 1.54
C PRO A 171 20.92 16.18 1.93
N GLN A 172 21.12 15.72 3.17
CA GLN A 172 22.43 15.25 3.63
C GLN A 172 22.90 14.02 2.83
N ALA A 173 21.95 13.19 2.40
CA ALA A 173 22.20 12.08 1.48
C ALA A 173 20.92 11.75 0.69
N ALA A 174 21.09 11.46 -0.59
CA ALA A 174 20.09 10.79 -1.43
C ALA A 174 20.76 9.57 -2.07
N THR A 175 20.17 8.39 -1.95
CA THR A 175 20.80 7.14 -2.37
C THR A 175 19.77 6.22 -3.02
N ALA A 176 20.07 5.76 -4.23
CA ALA A 176 19.40 4.63 -4.86
C ALA A 176 20.23 3.35 -4.68
N GLN A 177 19.63 2.35 -4.06
CA GLN A 177 20.17 0.99 -4.02
C GLN A 177 19.46 0.16 -5.08
N ILE A 178 20.19 -0.24 -6.13
CA ILE A 178 19.62 -0.88 -7.31
C ILE A 178 20.10 -2.34 -7.38
N ILE A 179 19.17 -3.27 -7.57
CA ILE A 179 19.43 -4.63 -8.00
C ILE A 179 19.16 -4.67 -9.51
N PRO A 180 20.19 -4.79 -10.36
CA PRO A 180 19.99 -4.88 -11.80
C PRO A 180 19.40 -6.23 -12.19
N GLU A 181 18.72 -6.25 -13.34
CA GLU A 181 18.32 -7.48 -14.01
C GLU A 181 19.54 -8.28 -14.49
N LYS A 182 19.33 -9.58 -14.70
CA LYS A 182 20.39 -10.47 -15.17
C LYS A 182 20.88 -10.01 -16.55
N GLY A 183 22.16 -9.67 -16.66
CA GLY A 183 22.79 -9.18 -17.89
C GLY A 183 22.97 -7.67 -17.94
N THR A 184 22.41 -6.92 -16.98
CA THR A 184 22.61 -5.48 -16.83
C THR A 184 23.72 -5.20 -15.83
N HIS A 185 24.61 -4.26 -16.16
CA HIS A 185 25.66 -3.80 -15.24
C HIS A 185 25.18 -2.57 -14.47
N LEU A 186 25.35 -2.55 -13.14
CA LEU A 186 24.96 -1.39 -12.32
C LEU A 186 25.59 -0.07 -12.81
N SER A 187 26.83 -0.12 -13.31
CA SER A 187 27.54 1.04 -13.82
C SER A 187 26.85 1.71 -15.02
N SER A 188 26.00 0.98 -15.76
CA SER A 188 25.23 1.59 -16.86
C SER A 188 24.01 2.37 -16.38
N LEU A 189 23.55 2.14 -15.14
CA LEU A 189 22.38 2.81 -14.56
C LEU A 189 22.75 3.96 -13.61
N GLN A 190 24.01 3.99 -13.15
CA GLN A 190 24.42 4.90 -12.07
C GLN A 190 24.22 6.37 -12.42
N ARG A 191 24.70 6.81 -13.59
CA ARG A 191 24.61 8.22 -14.00
C ARG A 191 23.16 8.67 -14.21
N ASP A 192 22.35 7.79 -14.78
CA ASP A 192 20.94 8.07 -15.05
C ASP A 192 20.16 8.15 -13.72
N ALA A 193 20.47 7.27 -12.76
CA ALA A 193 19.89 7.33 -11.42
C ALA A 193 20.29 8.59 -10.64
N GLU A 194 21.57 8.99 -10.71
CA GLU A 194 22.06 10.24 -10.09
C GLU A 194 21.35 11.46 -10.71
N ALA A 195 21.29 11.53 -12.04
CA ALA A 195 20.62 12.62 -12.75
C ALA A 195 19.11 12.70 -12.43
N LEU A 196 18.43 11.55 -12.36
CA LEU A 196 17.01 11.49 -12.01
C LEU A 196 16.75 11.94 -10.56
N ILE A 197 17.61 11.55 -9.62
CA ILE A 197 17.52 11.97 -8.22
C ILE A 197 17.66 13.50 -8.13
N ASP A 198 18.67 14.07 -8.78
CA ASP A 198 18.91 15.52 -8.78
C ASP A 198 17.72 16.26 -9.41
N GLU A 199 17.22 15.79 -10.55
CA GLU A 199 16.05 16.35 -11.23
C GLU A 199 14.80 16.38 -10.34
N GLU A 200 14.54 15.30 -9.61
CA GLU A 200 13.38 15.18 -8.72
C GLU A 200 13.55 16.03 -7.46
N LEU A 201 14.76 16.15 -6.92
CA LEU A 201 15.07 17.05 -5.80
C LEU A 201 14.86 18.51 -6.19
N GLU A 202 15.33 18.96 -7.37
CA GLU A 202 15.06 20.32 -7.87
C GLU A 202 13.56 20.61 -8.00
N LYS A 203 12.76 19.58 -8.28
CA LYS A 203 11.30 19.69 -8.46
C LYS A 203 10.52 19.47 -7.17
N ILE A 204 11.17 19.20 -6.04
CA ILE A 204 10.49 18.79 -4.81
C ILE A 204 9.41 19.78 -4.34
N TYR A 205 9.60 21.08 -4.58
CA TYR A 205 8.62 22.11 -4.21
C TYR A 205 7.26 21.94 -4.92
N LYS A 206 7.25 21.34 -6.12
CA LYS A 206 6.02 21.01 -6.86
C LYS A 206 5.22 19.87 -6.22
N MET A 207 5.85 19.08 -5.34
CA MET A 207 5.14 18.05 -4.57
C MET A 207 4.01 18.64 -3.73
N THR A 208 4.17 19.87 -3.23
CA THR A 208 3.13 20.59 -2.47
C THR A 208 1.82 20.66 -3.26
N GLU A 209 1.88 21.11 -4.51
CA GLU A 209 0.70 21.23 -5.37
C GLU A 209 0.06 19.87 -5.63
N ARG A 210 0.87 18.84 -5.93
CA ARG A 210 0.39 17.48 -6.15
C ARG A 210 -0.33 16.91 -4.91
N ILE A 211 0.18 17.20 -3.71
CA ILE A 211 -0.46 16.79 -2.45
C ILE A 211 -1.79 17.54 -2.25
N VAL A 212 -1.81 18.86 -2.46
CA VAL A 212 -3.00 19.70 -2.27
C VAL A 212 -4.11 19.32 -3.26
N ASP A 213 -3.74 18.98 -4.49
CA ASP A 213 -4.65 18.50 -5.53
C ASP A 213 -5.15 17.07 -5.29
N GLY A 214 -4.68 16.37 -4.25
CA GLY A 214 -5.04 14.98 -3.97
C GLY A 214 -4.51 13.99 -5.01
N LYS A 215 -3.48 14.36 -5.79
CA LYS A 215 -2.85 13.52 -6.82
C LYS A 215 -1.83 12.53 -6.24
N VAL A 216 -1.54 12.62 -4.93
CA VAL A 216 -0.57 11.76 -4.24
C VAL A 216 -1.21 11.17 -3.00
N HIS A 217 -1.09 9.85 -2.84
CA HIS A 217 -1.55 9.14 -1.65
C HIS A 217 -0.47 9.18 -0.56
N CYS A 218 -0.89 9.37 0.69
CA CYS A 218 0.02 9.41 1.86
C CYS A 218 -0.03 8.12 2.70
N PHE A 219 -0.85 7.15 2.30
CA PHE A 219 -1.10 5.86 2.95
C PHE A 219 -1.92 4.94 2.03
#